data_AF-A0A7X6TGX8-F1
#
_entry.id   AF-A0A7X6TGX8-F1
#
_cell.length_a   1.000
_cell.length_b   1.000
_cell.length_c   1.000
_cell.angle_alpha   90.00
_cell.angle_beta   90.00
_cell.angle_gamma   90.00
#
_symmetry.space_group_name_H-M   'P 1'
#
loop_
_entity.id
_entity.type
_entity.pdbx_description
1 polymer ?
#
loop_
_entity_poly.entity_id
_entity_poly.type
_entity_poly.pdbx_seq_one_letter_code
_entity_poly.pdbx_strand_id
1 'polypeptide(L)'
;MFDALTGAADPEIKRLGAAIARAPAGSASRRDLVRRRRALSRDLMQQLHDLYHLVNFRGERRSLVEVFHGPGRPPSGTGDCCGPKLLQHAATNGLVPESMAEFFWGESGASAARMHAEGYPACAAKCQPILGFMLCGLEGR
;
A
#
# COMPACT_ATOMS: atom_id res chain seq x y z
N MET A 1 -2.59 -19.76 0.38
CA MET A 1 -1.39 -18.90 0.57
C MET A 1 -1.74 -17.68 1.42
N PHE A 2 -2.73 -16.87 1.03
CA PHE A 2 -3.15 -15.70 1.81
C PHE A 2 -3.71 -16.07 3.20
N ASP A 3 -4.64 -17.03 3.27
CA ASP A 3 -5.23 -17.48 4.55
C ASP A 3 -4.20 -18.10 5.51
N ALA A 4 -3.14 -18.71 4.96
CA ALA A 4 -2.05 -19.25 5.76
C ALA A 4 -1.19 -18.14 6.37
N LEU A 5 -1.08 -16.98 5.69
CA LEU A 5 -0.34 -15.82 6.15
C LEU A 5 -1.09 -15.05 7.24
N THR A 6 -2.40 -14.85 7.03
CA THR A 6 -3.25 -14.02 7.91
C THR A 6 -3.91 -14.82 9.03
N GLY A 7 -4.05 -16.14 8.88
CA GLY A 7 -4.95 -16.98 9.69
C GLY A 7 -4.69 -16.96 11.20
N ALA A 8 -3.45 -16.78 11.64
CA ALA A 8 -3.12 -16.64 13.07
C ALA A 8 -2.97 -15.18 13.51
N ALA A 9 -2.42 -14.33 12.63
CA ALA A 9 -2.08 -12.94 12.96
C ALA A 9 -3.32 -12.03 13.04
N ASP A 10 -4.27 -12.18 12.12
CA ASP A 10 -5.47 -11.33 12.06
C ASP A 10 -6.38 -11.49 13.28
N PRO A 11 -6.74 -12.71 13.71
CA PRO A 11 -7.54 -12.90 14.92
C PRO A 11 -6.86 -12.31 16.16
N GLU A 12 -5.54 -12.46 16.28
CA GLU A 12 -4.79 -11.94 17.42
C GLU A 12 -4.72 -10.40 17.41
N ILE A 13 -4.51 -9.77 16.25
CA ILE A 13 -4.54 -8.31 16.10
C ILE A 13 -5.93 -7.76 16.50
N LYS A 14 -7.01 -8.44 16.09
CA LYS A 14 -8.39 -8.09 16.49
C LYS A 14 -8.61 -8.26 17.99
N ARG A 15 -8.16 -9.39 18.57
CA ARG A 15 -8.25 -9.68 20.01
C ARG A 15 -7.52 -8.61 20.83
N LEU A 16 -6.30 -8.24 20.44
CA LEU A 16 -5.52 -7.18 21.07
C LEU A 16 -6.21 -5.82 20.92
N GLY A 17 -6.80 -5.52 19.76
CA GLY A 17 -7.61 -4.32 19.56
C GLY A 17 -8.78 -4.21 20.56
N ALA A 18 -9.52 -5.30 20.73
CA ALA A 18 -10.61 -5.37 21.70
C ALA A 18 -10.11 -5.26 23.16
N ALA A 19 -8.97 -5.87 23.48
CA ALA A 19 -8.35 -5.74 24.80
C ALA A 19 -7.88 -4.30 25.09
N ILE A 20 -7.31 -3.61 24.10
CA ILE A 20 -6.95 -2.19 24.21
C ILE A 20 -8.19 -1.35 24.50
N ALA A 21 -9.30 -1.57 23.79
CA ALA A 21 -10.53 -0.81 23.99
C ALA A 21 -11.06 -0.91 25.44
N ARG A 22 -10.91 -2.07 26.09
CA ARG A 22 -11.32 -2.30 27.48
C ARG A 22 -10.31 -1.83 28.54
N ALA A 23 -9.04 -1.65 28.17
CA ALA A 23 -7.99 -1.29 29.12
C ALA A 23 -8.05 0.20 29.52
N PRO A 24 -7.85 0.56 30.80
CA PRO A 24 -7.85 1.95 31.24
C PRO A 24 -6.88 2.83 30.46
N ALA A 25 -7.32 4.02 30.06
CA ALA A 25 -6.49 4.98 29.35
C ALA A 25 -5.23 5.32 30.18
N GLY A 26 -4.07 5.43 29.51
CA GLY A 26 -2.80 5.75 30.17
C GLY A 26 -2.15 4.63 31.00
N SER A 27 -2.86 3.51 31.26
CA SER A 27 -2.30 2.40 32.05
C SER A 27 -1.10 1.73 31.38
N ALA A 28 -0.17 1.20 32.19
CA ALA A 28 0.98 0.44 31.69
C ALA A 28 0.53 -0.78 30.86
N SER A 29 -0.47 -1.52 31.35
CA SER A 29 -1.08 -2.65 30.64
C SER A 29 -1.61 -2.26 29.25
N ARG A 30 -2.30 -1.10 29.13
CA ARG A 30 -2.76 -0.59 27.83
C ARG A 30 -1.60 -0.28 26.89
N ARG A 31 -0.53 0.35 27.39
CA ARG A 31 0.67 0.64 26.58
C ARG A 31 1.30 -0.64 26.06
N ASP A 32 1.36 -1.69 26.87
CA ASP A 32 1.94 -2.98 26.48
C ASP A 32 1.12 -3.67 25.40
N LEU A 33 -0.22 -3.67 25.54
CA LEU A 33 -1.14 -4.18 24.52
C LEU A 33 -1.00 -3.43 23.19
N VAL A 34 -0.88 -2.09 23.22
CA VAL A 34 -0.65 -1.26 22.03
C VAL A 34 0.68 -1.62 21.37
N ARG A 35 1.76 -1.80 22.14
CA ARG A 35 3.08 -2.20 21.59
C ARG A 35 3.01 -3.56 20.92
N ARG A 36 2.39 -4.57 21.56
CA ARG A 36 2.22 -5.93 20.99
C ARG A 36 1.39 -5.91 19.71
N ARG A 37 0.24 -5.22 19.70
CA ARG A 37 -0.61 -5.09 18.50
C ARG A 37 0.14 -4.44 17.35
N ARG A 38 0.87 -3.35 17.62
CA ARG A 38 1.67 -2.64 16.60
C ARG A 38 2.78 -3.53 16.03
N ALA A 39 3.45 -4.31 16.88
CA ALA A 39 4.50 -5.23 16.43
C ALA A 39 3.95 -6.30 15.49
N LEU A 40 2.87 -6.98 15.89
CA LEU A 40 2.22 -8.01 15.06
C LEU A 40 1.69 -7.44 13.75
N SER A 41 1.01 -6.29 13.79
CA SER A 41 0.48 -5.64 12.58
C SER A 41 1.61 -5.22 11.63
N ARG A 42 2.73 -4.73 12.14
CA ARG A 42 3.90 -4.38 11.33
C ARG A 42 4.51 -5.60 10.66
N ASP A 43 4.64 -6.71 11.40
CA ASP A 43 5.21 -7.94 10.88
C ASP A 43 4.33 -8.54 9.77
N LEU A 44 3.02 -8.64 10.02
CA LEU A 44 2.07 -9.10 9.01
C LEU A 44 2.08 -8.22 7.75
N MET A 45 2.09 -6.90 7.91
CA MET A 45 2.16 -5.98 6.76
C MET A 45 3.45 -6.15 5.96
N GLN A 46 4.57 -6.45 6.61
CA GLN A 46 5.83 -6.74 5.91
C GLN A 46 5.67 -7.99 5.04
N GLN A 47 5.20 -9.08 5.64
CA GLN A 47 5.00 -10.33 4.95
C GLN A 47 4.03 -10.17 3.76
N LEU A 48 2.98 -9.36 3.91
CA LEU A 48 2.08 -9.02 2.82
C LEU A 48 2.78 -8.25 1.69
N HIS A 49 3.59 -7.24 2.02
CA HIS A 49 4.33 -6.47 1.00
C HIS A 49 5.39 -7.32 0.28
N ASP A 50 5.98 -8.30 0.95
CA ASP A 50 6.95 -9.23 0.33
C ASP A 50 6.30 -10.11 -0.75
N LEU A 51 4.98 -10.34 -0.68
CA LEU A 51 4.24 -11.05 -1.73
C LEU A 51 4.03 -10.20 -2.99
N TYR A 52 4.04 -8.88 -2.85
CA TYR A 52 3.77 -7.96 -3.96
C TYR A 52 5.03 -7.76 -4.80
N HIS A 53 4.92 -8.05 -6.09
CA HIS A 53 5.99 -7.85 -7.06
C HIS A 53 5.52 -6.91 -8.15
N LEU A 54 6.36 -5.93 -8.48
CA LEU A 54 6.14 -5.00 -9.57
C LEU A 54 7.05 -5.35 -10.74
N VAL A 55 6.56 -5.09 -11.95
CA VAL A 55 7.30 -5.23 -13.21
C VAL A 55 7.35 -3.87 -13.90
N ASN A 56 8.52 -3.49 -14.39
CA ASN A 56 8.70 -2.26 -15.17
C ASN A 56 8.77 -2.53 -16.68
N PHE A 57 8.88 -1.47 -17.48
CA PHE A 57 8.93 -1.57 -18.95
C PHE A 57 10.24 -2.13 -19.51
N ARG A 58 11.25 -2.40 -18.67
CA ARG A 58 12.43 -3.21 -19.03
C ARG A 58 12.20 -4.72 -18.80
N GLY A 59 11.06 -5.10 -18.22
CA GLY A 59 10.76 -6.49 -17.83
C GLY A 59 11.41 -6.90 -16.50
N GLU A 60 11.99 -5.95 -15.75
CA GLU A 60 12.57 -6.25 -14.44
C GLU A 60 11.46 -6.48 -13.43
N ARG A 61 11.59 -7.53 -12.62
CA ARG A 61 10.65 -7.85 -11.53
C ARG A 61 11.34 -7.64 -10.19
N ARG A 62 10.72 -6.85 -9.31
CA ARG A 62 11.20 -6.61 -7.94
C ARG A 62 10.05 -6.59 -6.94
N SER A 63 10.34 -6.88 -5.67
CA SER A 63 9.33 -6.78 -4.62
C SER A 63 8.94 -5.32 -4.36
N LEU A 64 7.73 -5.12 -3.82
CA LEU A 64 7.24 -3.79 -3.44
C LEU A 64 8.17 -3.08 -2.46
N VAL A 65 8.82 -3.84 -1.58
CA VAL A 65 9.70 -3.33 -0.54
C VAL A 65 11.02 -2.81 -1.13
N GLU A 66 11.56 -3.50 -2.13
CA GLU A 66 12.81 -3.10 -2.79
C GLU A 66 12.67 -1.81 -3.61
N VAL A 67 11.48 -1.55 -4.14
CA VAL A 67 11.23 -0.43 -5.08
C VAL A 67 10.60 0.79 -4.41
N PHE A 68 10.21 0.68 -3.14
CA PHE A 68 9.58 1.78 -2.41
C PHE A 68 10.62 2.81 -1.97
N HIS A 69 10.64 3.97 -2.63
CA HIS A 69 11.52 5.09 -2.30
C HIS A 69 10.82 6.13 -1.41
N GLY A 70 10.35 5.72 -0.24
CA GLY A 70 9.72 6.58 0.75
C GLY A 70 10.31 6.40 2.15
N PRO A 71 9.92 7.24 3.14
CA PRO A 71 10.40 7.09 4.50
C PRO A 71 9.85 5.80 5.13
N GLY A 72 10.74 4.97 5.66
CA GLY A 72 10.36 3.74 6.36
C GLY A 72 9.83 2.66 5.41
N ARG A 73 8.81 1.92 5.87
CA ARG A 73 8.20 0.81 5.12
C ARG A 73 7.02 1.32 4.27
N PRO A 74 6.69 0.64 3.16
CA PRO A 74 5.49 0.97 2.39
C PRO A 74 4.26 1.04 3.30
N PRO A 75 3.42 2.08 3.22
CA PRO A 75 2.15 2.09 3.92
C PRO A 75 1.19 1.03 3.37
N SER A 76 0.20 0.62 4.17
CA SER A 76 -0.85 -0.28 3.69
C SER A 76 -1.58 0.29 2.46
N GLY A 77 -1.75 -0.57 1.44
CA GLY A 77 -2.36 -0.22 0.15
C GLY A 77 -1.41 0.47 -0.84
N THR A 78 -0.10 0.43 -0.60
CA THR A 78 0.91 0.81 -1.62
C THR A 78 0.81 -0.17 -2.80
N GLY A 79 0.74 0.36 -4.02
CA GLY A 79 0.57 -0.45 -5.24
C GLY A 79 -0.88 -0.87 -5.54
N ASP A 80 -1.84 -0.60 -4.65
CA ASP A 80 -3.24 -0.99 -4.86
C ASP A 80 -4.10 0.06 -5.59
N CYS A 81 -3.57 1.27 -5.80
CA CYS A 81 -4.24 2.31 -6.58
C CYS A 81 -4.36 1.93 -8.07
N CYS A 82 -5.25 2.61 -8.79
CA CYS A 82 -5.52 2.34 -10.19
C CYS A 82 -4.26 2.50 -11.07
N GLY A 83 -3.53 3.62 -10.94
CA GLY A 83 -2.33 3.89 -11.73
C GLY A 83 -1.29 2.76 -11.69
N PRO A 84 -0.78 2.34 -10.51
CA PRO A 84 0.14 1.21 -10.41
C PRO A 84 -0.41 -0.07 -11.06
N LYS A 85 -1.69 -0.40 -10.89
CA LYS A 85 -2.29 -1.60 -11.52
C LYS A 85 -2.32 -1.52 -13.04
N LEU A 86 -2.64 -0.35 -13.59
CA LEU A 86 -2.62 -0.13 -15.04
C LEU A 86 -1.20 -0.20 -15.61
N LEU A 87 -0.23 0.43 -14.94
CA LEU A 87 1.19 0.36 -15.32
C LEU A 87 1.73 -1.07 -15.25
N GLN A 88 1.40 -1.80 -14.19
CA GLN A 88 1.75 -3.21 -14.05
C GLN A 88 1.19 -4.02 -15.22
N HIS A 89 -0.09 -3.83 -15.54
CA HIS A 89 -0.74 -4.52 -16.66
C HIS A 89 -0.08 -4.17 -18.00
N ALA A 90 0.21 -2.90 -18.24
CA ALA A 90 0.86 -2.47 -19.47
C ALA A 90 2.25 -3.10 -19.63
N ALA A 91 3.08 -3.01 -18.57
CA ALA A 91 4.41 -3.59 -18.57
C ALA A 91 4.41 -5.12 -18.79
N THR A 92 3.49 -5.86 -18.18
CA THR A 92 3.41 -7.32 -18.34
C THR A 92 2.85 -7.78 -19.69
N ASN A 93 2.09 -6.93 -20.37
CA ASN A 93 1.47 -7.26 -21.67
C ASN A 93 2.15 -6.56 -22.85
N GLY A 94 3.29 -5.88 -22.63
CA GLY A 94 4.02 -5.17 -23.67
C GLY A 94 3.24 -3.99 -24.28
N LEU A 95 2.28 -3.44 -23.55
CA LEU A 95 1.54 -2.26 -23.97
C LEU A 95 2.35 -1.00 -23.66
N VAL A 96 2.32 -0.02 -24.56
CA VAL A 96 2.95 1.28 -24.36
C VAL A 96 1.86 2.29 -23.97
N PRO A 97 1.84 2.77 -22.71
CA PRO A 97 0.88 3.79 -22.32
C PRO A 97 1.25 5.14 -22.96
N GLU A 98 0.34 5.71 -23.75
CA GLU A 98 0.48 7.05 -24.33
C GLU A 98 0.28 8.16 -23.29
N SER A 99 -0.75 8.00 -22.45
CA SER A 99 -1.08 8.94 -21.37
C SER A 99 -1.91 8.26 -20.28
N MET A 100 -1.88 8.84 -19.08
CA MET A 100 -2.69 8.39 -17.95
C MET A 100 -3.11 9.60 -17.12
N ALA A 101 -4.38 9.61 -16.70
CA ALA A 101 -4.93 10.61 -15.80
C ALA A 101 -5.68 9.91 -14.67
N GLU A 102 -5.54 10.41 -13.44
CA GLU A 102 -6.31 9.98 -12.29
C GLU A 102 -7.23 11.11 -11.84
N PHE A 103 -8.50 10.80 -11.60
CA PHE A 103 -9.47 11.75 -11.08
C PHE A 103 -10.35 11.09 -10.01
N PHE A 104 -10.96 11.92 -9.16
CA PHE A 104 -11.89 11.44 -8.14
C PHE A 104 -13.34 11.47 -8.65
N TRP A 105 -14.07 10.38 -8.45
CA TRP A 105 -15.48 10.26 -8.80
C TRP A 105 -16.33 9.90 -7.58
N GLY A 106 -17.08 10.88 -7.08
CA GLY A 106 -18.01 10.70 -5.96
C GLY A 106 -18.23 11.98 -5.19
N GLU A 107 -18.98 11.90 -4.09
CA GLU A 107 -19.17 13.00 -3.16
C GLU A 107 -17.94 13.20 -2.27
N SER A 108 -17.55 14.45 -2.08
CA SER A 108 -16.44 14.83 -1.20
C SER A 108 -16.80 14.55 0.26
N GLY A 109 -16.03 13.69 0.94
CA GLY A 109 -16.23 13.41 2.37
C GLY A 109 -15.79 14.54 3.29
N ALA A 110 -16.31 14.58 4.52
CA ALA A 110 -16.05 15.65 5.49
C ALA A 110 -14.57 15.80 5.92
N SER A 111 -13.73 14.78 5.75
CA SER A 111 -12.35 14.76 6.24
C SER A 111 -11.27 14.90 5.16
N ALA A 112 -11.64 14.88 3.87
CA ALA A 112 -10.71 15.08 2.77
C ALA A 112 -11.46 15.61 1.54
N ALA A 113 -11.19 16.87 1.18
CA ALA A 113 -11.79 17.55 0.04
C ALA A 113 -11.21 17.03 -1.29
N ARG A 114 -11.48 15.78 -1.63
CA ARG A 114 -11.39 15.32 -3.02
C ARG A 114 -12.66 15.78 -3.71
N MET A 115 -12.52 16.66 -4.69
CA MET A 115 -13.61 17.27 -5.43
C MET A 115 -14.02 16.35 -6.58
N HIS A 116 -15.32 16.29 -6.84
CA HIS A 116 -15.87 15.50 -7.94
C HIS A 116 -15.28 15.93 -9.29
N ALA A 117 -14.91 14.96 -10.12
CA ALA A 117 -14.31 15.14 -11.45
C ALA A 117 -12.95 15.88 -11.47
N GLU A 118 -12.34 16.11 -10.30
CA GLU A 118 -11.04 16.77 -10.23
C GLU A 118 -9.89 15.78 -10.38
N GLY A 119 -8.87 16.23 -11.10
CA GLY A 119 -7.64 15.49 -11.37
C GLY A 119 -6.68 15.58 -10.19
N TYR A 120 -6.01 14.47 -9.88
CA TYR A 120 -5.03 14.44 -8.82
C TYR A 120 -3.81 13.63 -9.26
N PRO A 121 -2.60 14.03 -8.82
CA PRO A 121 -1.42 13.22 -9.04
C PRO A 121 -1.52 11.92 -8.22
N ALA A 122 -0.64 10.99 -8.57
CA ALA A 122 -0.45 9.77 -7.82
C ALA A 122 -0.26 10.06 -6.33
N CYS A 123 -0.84 9.21 -5.49
CA CYS A 123 -0.86 9.41 -4.06
C CYS A 123 0.57 9.55 -3.46
N ALA A 124 0.90 10.72 -2.94
CA ALA A 124 2.28 11.06 -2.54
C ALA A 124 2.89 10.09 -1.52
N ALA A 125 2.08 9.62 -0.57
CA ALA A 125 2.56 8.75 0.51
C ALA A 125 2.73 7.27 0.09
N LYS A 126 2.05 6.81 -0.97
CA LYS A 126 2.02 5.36 -1.31
C LYS A 126 2.42 5.06 -2.75
N CYS A 127 1.88 5.80 -3.72
CA CYS A 127 2.01 5.52 -5.14
C CYS A 127 3.27 6.18 -5.72
N GLN A 128 3.46 7.47 -5.44
CA GLN A 128 4.58 8.23 -5.95
C GLN A 128 5.96 7.58 -5.66
N PRO A 129 6.21 7.00 -4.47
CA PRO A 129 7.49 6.35 -4.16
C PRO A 129 7.86 5.13 -5.01
N ILE A 130 6.89 4.49 -5.68
CA ILE A 130 7.14 3.29 -6.51
C ILE A 130 7.13 3.60 -8.01
N LEU A 131 6.58 4.75 -8.42
CA LEU A 131 6.41 5.09 -9.84
C LEU A 131 7.73 5.18 -10.61
N GLY A 132 8.79 5.66 -9.96
CA GLY A 132 10.11 5.75 -10.60
C GLY A 132 10.59 4.39 -11.14
N PHE A 133 10.44 3.33 -10.34
CA PHE A 133 10.75 1.97 -10.79
C PHE A 133 9.78 1.51 -11.88
N MET A 134 8.47 1.68 -11.69
CA MET A 134 7.46 1.16 -12.63
C MET A 134 7.57 1.76 -14.03
N LEU A 135 7.97 3.03 -14.14
CA LEU A 135 8.12 3.74 -15.40
C LEU A 135 9.49 3.52 -16.09
N CYS A 136 10.44 2.87 -15.42
CA CYS A 136 11.75 2.58 -16.01
C CYS A 136 11.61 1.76 -17.30
N GLY A 137 12.21 2.26 -18.38
CA GLY A 137 12.18 1.63 -19.71
C GLY A 137 11.04 2.07 -20.61
N LEU A 138 10.23 3.06 -20.21
CA LEU A 138 9.15 3.60 -21.05
C LEU A 138 9.68 4.57 -22.13
N GLU A 139 10.73 5.35 -21.84
CA GLU A 139 11.28 6.41 -22.71
C GLU A 139 11.86 5.93 -24.06
N GLY A 140 12.01 4.62 -24.27
CA GLY A 140 12.61 4.04 -25.47
C GLY A 140 11.67 3.12 -26.26
N ARG A 141 10.36 3.28 -26.09
CA ARG A 141 9.32 2.44 -26.71
C ARG A 141 8.40 3.23 -27.62
#